data_AF-A0A183IDQ6-F1
#
_entry.id   AF-A0A183IDQ6-F1
#
_cell.length_a   1.000
_cell.length_b   1.000
_cell.length_c   1.000
_cell.angle_alpha   90.00
_cell.angle_beta   90.00
_cell.angle_gamma   90.00
#
_symmetry.space_group_name_H-M   'P 1'
#
loop_
_entity.id
_entity.type
_entity.pdbx_description
1 polymer ?
#
loop_
_entity_poly.entity_id
_entity_poly.type
_entity_poly.pdbx_seq_one_letter_code
_entity_poly.pdbx_strand_id
1 'polypeptide(L)'
;MDEAYASRNGAFQLHGCASDIFSKIDPILKIYHKCKGTPKRITIPIDQEHLDKVFTFDRPIDLKKAHEKEQDHEYHVPKCPNVKEWQTTTV
;
A
#
# COMPACT_ATOMS: atom_id res chain seq x y z
N MET A 1 -0.66 -8.48 4.99
CA MET A 1 -0.69 -7.20 4.22
C MET A 1 0.20 -7.36 2.99
N ASP A 2 0.04 -6.53 1.98
CA ASP A 2 0.70 -6.69 0.67
C ASP A 2 1.07 -5.33 0.04
N GLU A 3 2.01 -5.34 -0.90
CA GLU A 3 2.43 -4.17 -1.67
C GLU A 3 2.69 -4.53 -3.14
N ALA A 4 2.36 -3.60 -4.04
CA ALA A 4 2.60 -3.77 -5.47
C ALA A 4 2.78 -2.43 -6.16
N TYR A 5 3.45 -2.46 -7.32
CA TYR A 5 3.49 -1.33 -8.23
C TYR A 5 2.34 -1.44 -9.22
N ALA A 6 1.70 -0.30 -9.49
CA ALA A 6 0.73 -0.23 -10.57
C ALA A 6 1.42 -0.52 -11.91
N SER A 7 0.75 -1.28 -12.76
CA SER A 7 1.19 -1.57 -14.12
C SER A 7 1.24 -0.30 -14.98
N ARG A 8 1.74 -0.43 -16.22
CA ARG A 8 1.79 0.69 -17.18
C ARG A 8 0.42 1.32 -17.46
N ASN A 9 -0.67 0.55 -17.39
CA ASN A 9 -2.04 1.03 -17.54
C ASN A 9 -2.69 1.46 -16.21
N GLY A 10 -1.95 1.49 -15.11
CA GLY A 10 -2.44 1.94 -13.80
C GLY A 10 -3.22 0.87 -13.01
N ALA A 11 -3.23 -0.38 -13.46
CA ALA A 11 -3.89 -1.48 -12.76
C ALA A 11 -2.99 -2.05 -11.65
N PHE A 12 -3.58 -2.46 -10.54
CA PHE A 12 -2.90 -3.17 -9.46
C PHE A 12 -3.86 -4.15 -8.80
N GLN A 13 -3.31 -5.19 -8.20
CA GLN A 13 -4.03 -6.14 -7.38
C GLN A 13 -3.17 -6.42 -6.15
N LEU A 14 -3.80 -6.43 -4.98
CA LEU A 14 -3.15 -6.71 -3.70
C LEU A 14 -3.89 -7.85 -3.03
N HIS A 15 -3.15 -8.78 -2.42
CA HIS A 15 -3.69 -9.86 -1.62
C HIS A 15 -2.96 -9.92 -0.29
N GLY A 16 -3.61 -9.43 0.77
CA GLY A 16 -3.05 -9.44 2.11
C GLY A 16 -3.91 -10.26 3.06
N CYS A 17 -3.25 -11.08 3.87
CA CYS A 17 -3.84 -11.63 5.09
C CYS A 17 -3.32 -10.87 6.31
N ALA A 18 -4.15 -10.70 7.32
CA ALA A 18 -3.76 -10.23 8.65
C ALA A 18 -4.65 -10.94 9.66
N SER A 19 -4.06 -11.41 10.76
CA SER A 19 -4.80 -12.00 11.87
C SER A 19 -4.44 -11.21 13.12
N ASP A 20 -5.44 -10.57 13.72
CA ASP A 20 -5.33 -10.02 15.06
C ASP A 20 -6.17 -10.90 16.00
N ILE A 21 -5.57 -11.34 17.11
CA ILE A 21 -6.18 -12.28 18.06
C ILE A 21 -7.30 -11.57 18.85
N PHE A 22 -7.20 -10.26 19.03
CA PHE A 22 -8.06 -9.50 19.94
C PHE A 22 -8.91 -8.43 19.25
N SER A 23 -8.72 -8.21 17.95
CA SER A 23 -9.42 -7.14 17.21
C SER A 23 -9.76 -7.53 15.77
N LYS A 24 -10.67 -6.78 15.16
CA LYS A 24 -10.91 -6.88 13.71
C LYS A 24 -9.87 -6.05 12.98
N ILE A 25 -9.40 -6.56 11.85
CA ILE A 25 -8.43 -5.85 11.01
C ILE A 25 -9.09 -4.63 10.36
N ASP A 26 -8.46 -3.45 10.42
CA ASP A 26 -8.90 -2.22 9.73
C ASP A 26 -7.99 -1.91 8.54
N PRO A 27 -8.22 -2.50 7.35
CA PRO A 27 -7.33 -2.31 6.21
C PRO A 27 -7.42 -0.90 5.63
N ILE A 28 -6.25 -0.40 5.24
CA ILE A 28 -6.10 0.89 4.56
C ILE A 28 -5.25 0.69 3.30
N LEU A 29 -5.73 1.21 2.17
CA LEU A 29 -4.95 1.31 0.96
C LEU A 29 -4.20 2.65 0.96
N LYS A 30 -2.86 2.57 0.88
CA LYS A 30 -2.00 3.75 0.70
C LYS A 30 -1.45 3.75 -0.71
N ILE A 31 -1.74 4.81 -1.46
CA ILE A 31 -1.25 4.98 -2.83
C ILE A 31 -0.18 6.08 -2.81
N TYR A 32 1.03 5.73 -3.23
CA TYR A 32 2.14 6.67 -3.38
C TYR A 32 2.35 6.99 -4.86
N HIS A 33 2.41 8.27 -5.21
CA HIS A 33 2.52 8.68 -6.61
C HIS A 33 3.22 10.04 -6.77
N LYS A 34 3.59 10.36 -8.03
CA LYS A 34 4.20 11.65 -8.41
C LYS A 34 3.42 12.38 -9.51
N CYS A 35 2.14 12.06 -9.69
CA CYS A 35 1.32 12.57 -10.81
C CYS A 35 1.16 14.10 -10.83
N LYS A 36 1.41 14.77 -9.69
CA LYS A 36 1.34 16.23 -9.52
C LYS A 36 2.73 16.91 -9.53
N GLY A 37 3.77 16.20 -9.95
CA GLY A 37 5.14 16.71 -9.97
C GLY A 37 5.90 16.57 -8.63
N THR A 38 5.20 16.51 -7.50
CA THR A 38 5.80 16.18 -6.19
C THR A 38 5.34 14.81 -5.68
N PRO A 39 6.11 14.14 -4.80
CA PRO A 39 5.69 12.91 -4.13
C PRO A 39 4.48 13.14 -3.22
N LYS A 40 3.41 12.41 -3.49
CA LYS A 40 2.15 12.45 -2.75
C LYS A 40 1.75 11.06 -2.28
N ARG A 41 1.03 11.01 -1.16
CA ARG A 41 0.35 9.81 -0.65
C ARG A 41 -1.13 10.09 -0.47
N ILE A 42 -1.98 9.20 -0.98
CA ILE A 42 -3.42 9.16 -0.70
C ILE A 42 -3.70 7.97 0.21
N THR A 43 -4.58 8.15 1.20
CA THR A 43 -5.04 7.08 2.10
C THR A 43 -6.53 6.82 1.90
N ILE A 44 -6.88 5.59 1.54
CA ILE A 44 -8.25 5.14 1.33
C ILE A 44 -8.55 4.04 2.37
N PRO A 45 -9.44 4.28 3.33
CA PRO A 45 -9.91 3.21 4.22
C PRO A 45 -10.75 2.21 3.41
N ILE A 46 -10.59 0.92 3.69
CA ILE A 46 -11.44 -0.14 3.14
C ILE A 46 -12.41 -0.55 4.23
N ASP A 47 -13.71 -0.44 3.95
CA ASP A 47 -14.74 -0.70 4.95
C ASP A 47 -14.74 -2.18 5.39
N GLN A 48 -15.07 -2.38 6.67
CA GLN A 48 -15.11 -3.69 7.34
C GLN A 48 -15.98 -4.74 6.62
N GLU A 49 -16.97 -4.31 5.83
CA GLU A 49 -17.85 -5.18 5.07
C GLU A 49 -17.17 -5.87 3.87
N HIS A 50 -15.98 -5.40 3.49
CA HIS A 50 -15.22 -5.90 2.34
C HIS A 50 -14.08 -6.85 2.74
N LEU A 51 -13.91 -7.17 4.02
CA LEU A 51 -12.78 -8.00 4.49
C LEU A 51 -12.80 -9.43 3.96
N ASP A 52 -14.00 -10.00 3.82
CA ASP A 52 -14.18 -11.38 3.37
C ASP A 52 -14.50 -11.46 1.87
N LYS A 53 -14.37 -10.33 1.14
CA LYS A 53 -14.78 -10.20 -0.26
C LYS A 53 -13.68 -9.55 -1.09
N VAL A 54 -13.80 -9.70 -2.41
CA VAL A 54 -12.97 -8.94 -3.34
C VAL A 54 -13.47 -7.50 -3.35
N PHE A 55 -12.64 -6.57 -2.89
CA PHE A 55 -12.88 -5.15 -3.01
C PHE A 55 -12.37 -4.64 -4.36
N THR A 56 -13.23 -3.96 -5.11
CA THR A 56 -12.89 -3.34 -6.40
C THR A 56 -13.33 -1.89 -6.43
N PHE A 57 -12.55 -1.05 -7.10
CA PHE A 57 -12.97 0.31 -7.40
C PHE A 57 -13.82 0.32 -8.68
N ASP A 58 -15.04 0.82 -8.60
CA ASP A 58 -15.94 0.93 -9.76
C ASP A 58 -15.45 1.93 -10.81
N ARG A 59 -14.55 2.84 -10.42
CA ARG A 59 -13.96 3.86 -11.29
C ARG A 59 -12.46 3.99 -11.05
N PRO A 60 -11.69 4.36 -12.09
CA PRO A 60 -10.28 4.69 -11.93
C PRO A 60 -10.09 5.84 -10.93
N ILE A 61 -9.07 5.71 -10.08
CA ILE A 61 -8.70 6.75 -9.14
C ILE A 61 -7.88 7.81 -9.89
N ASP A 62 -8.44 9.01 -10.04
CA ASP A 62 -7.75 10.12 -10.71
C ASP A 62 -6.76 10.80 -9.76
N LEU A 63 -5.49 10.38 -9.82
CA LEU A 63 -4.41 10.88 -8.99
C LEU A 63 -3.97 12.34 -9.31
N LYS A 64 -4.54 12.98 -10.35
CA LYS A 64 -4.29 14.41 -10.62
C LYS A 64 -5.27 15.33 -9.89
N LYS A 65 -6.45 14.82 -9.49
CA LYS A 65 -7.44 15.60 -8.73
C LYS A 65 -7.06 15.76 -7.27
N ALA A 66 -7.62 16.75 -6.61
CA ALA A 66 -7.49 16.90 -5.15
C ALA A 66 -8.26 15.76 -4.47
N HIS A 67 -7.62 15.12 -3.49
CA HIS A 67 -8.21 14.08 -2.64
C HIS A 67 -8.16 14.56 -1.19
N GLU A 68 -9.21 14.32 -0.42
CA GLU A 68 -9.36 14.85 0.95
C GLU A 68 -8.25 14.39 1.92
N LYS A 69 -7.66 13.22 1.67
CA LYS A 69 -6.60 12.61 2.51
C LYS A 69 -5.25 12.51 1.78
N GLU A 70 -4.97 13.46 0.89
CA GLU A 70 -3.67 13.57 0.22
C GLU A 70 -2.65 14.31 1.08
N GLN A 71 -1.43 13.78 1.17
CA GLN A 71 -0.31 14.36 1.92
C GLN A 71 0.95 14.39 1.05
N ASP A 72 1.79 15.40 1.22
CA ASP A 72 3.16 15.36 0.71
C ASP A 72 3.94 14.28 1.45
N HIS A 73 4.34 13.24 0.74
CA HIS A 73 5.01 12.09 1.34
C HIS A 73 5.85 11.37 0.30
N GLU A 74 7.15 11.30 0.56
CA GLU A 74 8.06 10.50 -0.24
C GLU A 74 8.00 9.04 0.19
N TYR A 75 7.69 8.14 -0.75
CA TYR A 75 7.77 6.71 -0.47
C TYR A 75 9.23 6.32 -0.26
N HIS A 76 9.59 6.01 0.97
CA HIS A 76 10.90 5.48 1.30
C HIS A 76 10.86 3.97 1.10
N VAL A 77 11.42 3.50 -0.02
CA VAL A 77 11.63 2.07 -0.22
C VAL A 77 12.62 1.59 0.84
N PRO A 78 12.25 0.65 1.73
CA PRO A 78 13.20 0.06 2.65
C PRO A 78 14.33 -0.55 1.82
N LYS A 79 15.57 -0.11 2.04
CA LYS A 79 16.73 -0.74 1.40
C LYS A 79 16.75 -2.20 1.86
N CYS A 80 16.80 -3.15 0.93
CA CYS A 80 17.02 -4.55 1.28
C CYS A 80 18.27 -4.63 2.17
N PRO A 81 18.23 -5.34 3.32
CA PRO A 81 19.42 -5.53 4.12
C PRO A 81 20.48 -6.21 3.25
N ASN A 82 21.70 -5.66 3.27
CA ASN A 82 22.82 -6.27 2.58
C ASN A 82 23.03 -7.68 3.18
N VAL A 83 23.09 -8.71 2.35
CA VAL A 83 23.17 -10.14 2.72
C VAL A 83 24.50 -10.52 3.43
N LYS A 84 25.24 -9.56 4.00
CA LYS A 84 26.58 -9.76 4.57
C LYS A 84 26.63 -10.02 6.09
N GLU A 85 25.49 -10.18 6.78
CA GLU A 85 25.49 -10.41 8.24
C GLU A 85 25.03 -11.81 8.69
N TRP A 86 24.77 -12.74 7.77
CA TRP A 86 24.35 -14.11 8.11
C TRP A 86 25.49 -15.15 8.07
N GLN A 87 26.73 -14.74 8.33
CA GLN A 87 27.86 -15.67 8.41
C GLN A 87 28.77 -15.37 9.60
N THR A 88 28.24 -15.36 10.82
CA THR A 88 29.05 -15.64 12.02
C THR A 88 28.15 -15.97 13.21
N THR A 89 27.53 -17.15 13.21
CA THR A 89 27.28 -17.88 14.46
C THR A 89 27.19 -19.38 14.14
N THR A 90 28.34 -20.02 13.98
CA THR A 90 28.43 -21.46 14.23
C THR A 90 28.98 -21.59 15.64
N VAL A 91 28.19 -22.24 16.50
CA VAL A 91 28.50 -22.60 17.88
C VAL A 91 29.61 -23.65 17.92
#